data_AF-A0A8X6GI26-F1
#
_entry.id   AF-A0A8X6GI26-F1
#
_cell.length_a   1.000
_cell.length_b   1.000
_cell.length_c   1.000
_cell.angle_alpha   90.00
_cell.angle_beta   90.00
_cell.angle_gamma   90.00
#
_symmetry.space_group_name_H-M   'P 1'
#
loop_
_entity.id
_entity.type
_entity.pdbx_description
1 polymer ?
#
loop_
_entity_poly.entity_id
_entity_poly.type
_entity_poly.pdbx_seq_one_letter_code
_entity_poly.pdbx_strand_id
1 'polypeptide(L)'
;MERRGRVFIPEQIKTTQTRVEKLKDTEEMALLVFLLLKTKLKLSDLLSWFNKDPVKRQNYLKEHVYWLADYGFLPVLFPKTHQAYLNQWKRLCSHLFGIHQATFEMLKKSLGPYKKNFFLCFVLTTTYCNTQICHEIFTPNISSKSSCSSSSIILNV
;
A
#
# COMPACT_ATOMS: atom_id res chain seq x y z
N MET A 1 -26.46 2.12 9.54
CA MET A 1 -25.41 1.86 8.53
C MET A 1 -24.05 2.19 9.12
N GLU A 2 -23.28 1.18 9.51
CA GLU A 2 -21.90 1.38 9.97
C GLU A 2 -21.02 1.80 8.80
N ARG A 3 -20.50 3.03 8.81
CA ARG A 3 -19.39 3.44 7.95
C ARG A 3 -18.16 2.64 8.39
N ARG A 4 -17.98 1.42 7.89
CA ARG A 4 -16.70 0.70 8.00
C ARG A 4 -15.67 1.57 7.28
N GLY A 5 -14.98 2.40 8.05
CA GLY A 5 -13.94 3.30 7.54
C GLY A 5 -12.94 2.45 6.76
N ARG A 6 -12.77 2.75 5.47
CA ARG A 6 -11.75 2.09 4.66
C ARG A 6 -10.42 2.33 5.35
N VAL A 7 -9.74 1.27 5.78
CA VAL A 7 -8.37 1.34 6.29
C VAL A 7 -7.45 1.16 5.10
N PHE A 8 -6.26 1.76 5.12
CA PHE A 8 -5.27 1.43 4.09
C PHE A 8 -4.90 -0.05 4.17
N ILE A 9 -4.73 -0.68 3.01
CA ILE A 9 -4.18 -2.04 2.96
C ILE A 9 -2.67 -2.01 3.28
N PRO A 10 -2.08 -3.13 3.72
CA PRO A 10 -0.66 -3.17 4.09
C PRO A 10 0.30 -2.63 3.01
N GLU A 11 0.00 -2.84 1.73
CA GLU A 11 0.81 -2.34 0.62
C GLU A 11 0.79 -0.80 0.51
N GLN A 12 -0.37 -0.18 0.75
CA GLN A 12 -0.52 1.27 0.78
C GLN A 12 0.22 1.87 1.99
N ILE A 13 0.17 1.19 3.13
CA ILE A 13 0.93 1.58 4.33
C ILE A 13 2.43 1.48 4.06
N LYS A 14 2.91 0.37 3.50
CA LYS A 14 4.32 0.18 3.16
C LYS A 14 4.80 1.24 2.16
N THR A 15 4.01 1.50 1.12
CA THR A 15 4.30 2.55 0.13
C THR A 15 4.39 3.92 0.80
N THR A 16 3.44 4.24 1.69
CA THR A 16 3.45 5.49 2.44
C THR A 16 4.70 5.59 3.31
N GLN A 17 5.01 4.54 4.10
CA GLN A 17 6.19 4.46 4.96
C GLN A 17 7.48 4.72 4.17
N THR A 18 7.67 4.01 3.04
CA THR A 18 8.87 4.18 2.21
C THR A 18 9.01 5.60 1.66
N ARG A 19 7.90 6.24 1.26
CA ARG A 19 7.96 7.61 0.74
C ARG A 19 8.26 8.62 1.83
N VAL A 20 7.58 8.53 2.97
CA VAL A 20 7.78 9.51 4.05
C VAL A 20 9.15 9.39 4.69
N GLU A 21 9.73 8.18 4.77
CA GLU A 21 11.10 7.99 5.25
C GLU A 21 12.12 8.73 4.38
N LYS A 22 11.89 8.81 3.06
CA LYS A 22 12.77 9.51 2.12
C LYS A 22 12.61 11.02 2.11
N LEU A 23 11.43 11.52 2.48
CA LEU A 23 11.03 12.92 2.30
C LEU A 23 10.82 13.67 3.61
N LYS A 24 10.87 13.00 4.76
CA LYS A 24 10.61 13.62 6.08
C LYS A 24 11.51 14.81 6.40
N ASP A 25 12.70 14.88 5.82
CA ASP A 25 13.68 15.93 6.09
C ASP A 25 13.55 17.13 5.14
N THR A 26 12.71 17.03 4.11
CA THR A 26 12.54 18.08 3.08
C THR A 26 11.08 18.52 2.93
N GLU A 27 10.13 17.63 3.17
CA GLU A 27 8.70 17.89 3.03
C GLU A 27 7.99 17.84 4.39
N GLU A 28 7.44 19.00 4.80
CA GLU A 28 6.65 19.14 6.04
C GLU A 28 5.52 18.11 6.16
N MET A 29 4.82 17.82 5.06
CA MET A 29 3.72 16.85 5.04
C MET A 29 4.24 15.41 5.23
N ALA A 30 5.40 15.09 4.66
CA ALA A 30 6.05 13.80 4.86
C ALA A 30 6.48 13.63 6.31
N LEU A 31 7.05 14.67 6.94
CA LEU A 31 7.37 14.67 8.36
C LEU A 31 6.14 14.43 9.24
N LEU A 32 5.03 15.12 8.96
CA LEU A 32 3.78 14.95 9.70
C LEU A 32 3.27 13.50 9.65
N VAL A 33 3.24 12.92 8.45
CA VAL A 33 2.76 11.53 8.25
C VAL A 33 3.74 10.51 8.84
N PHE A 34 5.05 10.75 8.72
CA PHE A 34 6.08 9.95 9.36
C PHE A 34 5.88 9.89 10.88
N LEU A 35 5.71 11.05 11.53
CA LEU A 35 5.46 11.11 12.97
C LEU A 35 4.14 10.45 13.36
N LEU A 36 3.08 10.56 12.55
CA LEU A 36 1.81 9.85 12.78
C LEU A 36 1.97 8.33 12.74
N LEU A 37 2.87 7.81 11.90
CA LEU A 37 3.13 6.39 11.74
C LEU A 37 4.07 5.83 12.81
N LYS A 38 5.07 6.62 13.22
CA LYS A 38 6.08 6.19 14.20
C LYS A 38 5.65 6.42 15.65
N THR A 39 4.79 7.40 15.90
CA THR A 39 4.30 7.73 17.24
C THR A 39 2.87 7.24 17.46
N LYS A 40 2.46 7.16 18.73
CA LYS A 40 1.06 6.85 19.08
C LYS A 40 0.16 8.11 19.07
N LEU A 41 0.70 9.29 18.76
CA LEU A 41 0.02 10.58 18.89
C LEU A 41 -1.06 10.80 17.85
N LYS A 42 -2.25 11.24 18.26
CA LYS A 42 -3.28 11.65 17.30
C LYS A 42 -2.83 12.91 16.57
N LEU A 43 -3.44 13.19 15.42
CA LEU A 43 -3.13 14.41 14.68
C LEU A 43 -3.39 15.67 15.52
N SER A 44 -4.43 15.65 16.37
CA SER A 44 -4.69 16.73 17.33
C SER A 44 -3.52 16.97 18.29
N ASP A 45 -2.88 15.91 18.76
CA ASP A 45 -1.75 15.98 19.69
C ASP A 45 -0.50 16.50 18.96
N LEU A 46 -0.28 16.00 17.73
CA LEU A 46 0.82 16.43 16.87
C LEU A 46 0.73 17.92 16.52
N LEU A 47 -0.46 18.44 16.24
CA LEU A 47 -0.67 19.85 15.89
C LEU A 47 -0.87 20.78 17.10
N SER A 48 -0.94 20.23 18.33
CA SER A 48 -1.11 21.01 19.56
C SER A 48 0.19 21.06 20.39
N TRP A 49 0.26 20.32 21.49
CA TRP A 49 1.40 20.40 22.41
C TRP A 49 2.70 19.95 21.74
N PHE A 50 2.66 18.92 20.89
CA PHE A 50 3.87 18.45 20.22
C PHE A 50 4.39 19.51 19.25
N ASN A 51 3.48 20.24 18.58
CA ASN A 51 3.84 21.33 17.68
C ASN A 51 4.42 22.54 18.39
N LYS A 52 3.94 22.88 19.59
CA LYS A 52 4.22 24.17 20.26
C LYS A 52 5.25 24.11 21.38
N ASP A 53 5.49 22.93 21.95
CA ASP A 53 6.37 22.75 23.10
C ASP A 53 7.60 21.92 22.71
N PRO A 54 8.72 22.57 22.32
CA PRO A 54 9.92 21.87 21.89
C PRO A 54 10.56 21.04 23.01
N VAL A 55 10.48 21.49 24.26
CA VAL A 55 11.05 20.77 25.41
C VAL A 55 10.26 19.48 25.66
N LYS A 56 8.94 19.58 25.72
CA LYS A 56 8.07 18.40 25.88
C LYS A 56 8.15 17.46 24.68
N ARG A 57 8.32 18.00 23.47
CA ARG A 57 8.54 17.22 22.24
C ARG A 57 9.82 16.39 22.31
N GLN A 58 10.94 17.00 22.68
CA GLN A 58 12.22 16.30 22.84
C GLN A 58 12.13 15.23 23.94
N ASN A 59 11.50 15.58 25.07
CA ASN A 59 11.26 14.65 26.17
C ASN A 59 10.32 13.49 25.81
N TYR A 60 9.38 13.69 24.88
CA TYR A 60 8.52 12.62 24.38
C TYR A 60 9.30 11.66 23.48
N LEU A 61 10.17 12.19 22.62
CA LEU A 61 10.93 11.37 21.68
C LEU A 61 12.12 10.65 22.35
N LYS A 62 12.72 11.20 23.41
CA LYS A 62 13.87 10.62 24.14
C LYS A 62 14.95 10.04 23.21
N GLU A 63 14.97 8.72 23.07
CA GLU A 63 15.91 7.96 22.24
C GLU A 63 15.72 8.17 20.72
N HIS A 64 14.60 8.77 20.33
CA HIS A 64 14.21 9.02 18.94
C HIS A 64 14.25 10.49 18.56
N VAL A 65 14.99 11.34 19.28
CA VAL A 65 15.13 12.77 18.93
C VAL A 65 15.66 12.95 17.50
N TYR A 66 16.51 12.02 17.02
CA TYR A 66 17.03 12.02 15.66
C TYR A 66 15.95 11.93 14.56
N TRP A 67 14.72 11.51 14.88
CA TRP A 67 13.60 11.52 13.94
C TRP A 67 13.20 12.91 13.47
N LEU A 68 13.51 13.94 14.26
CA LEU A 68 13.26 15.33 13.89
C LEU A 68 14.48 15.99 13.25
N ALA A 69 15.65 15.35 13.19
CA ALA A 69 16.89 15.96 12.71
C ALA A 69 17.04 17.41 13.24
N ASP A 70 17.20 18.38 12.35
CA ASP A 70 17.35 19.80 12.67
C ASP A 70 16.05 20.49 13.13
N TYR A 71 14.89 19.86 12.89
CA TYR A 71 13.58 20.39 13.28
C TYR A 71 13.32 20.27 14.79
N GLY A 72 14.14 19.52 15.53
CA GLY A 72 13.96 19.26 16.96
C GLY A 72 13.89 20.51 17.85
N PHE A 73 14.52 21.61 17.42
CA PHE A 73 14.61 22.87 18.16
C PHE A 73 13.61 23.93 17.72
N LEU A 74 12.86 23.67 16.64
CA LEU A 74 11.93 24.66 16.12
C LEU A 74 10.79 24.92 17.12
N PRO A 75 10.44 26.20 17.37
CA PRO A 75 9.34 26.55 18.27
C PRO A 75 8.00 26.03 17.74
N VAL A 76 7.84 25.97 16.40
CA VAL A 76 6.67 25.42 15.71
C VAL A 76 7.14 24.55 14.54
N LEU A 77 6.64 23.32 14.45
CA LEU A 77 6.92 22.39 13.34
C LEU A 77 5.95 22.51 12.17
N PHE A 78 4.67 22.69 12.51
CA PHE A 78 3.55 22.59 11.59
C PHE A 78 2.75 23.90 11.65
N PRO A 79 3.08 24.88 10.80
CA PRO A 79 2.45 26.20 10.84
C PRO A 79 1.04 26.20 10.25
N LYS A 80 0.66 25.19 9.47
CA LYS A 80 -0.63 25.15 8.77
C LYS A 80 -1.76 24.65 9.67
N THR A 81 -2.99 24.96 9.27
CA THR A 81 -4.19 24.46 9.95
C THR A 81 -4.40 22.97 9.66
N HIS A 82 -5.13 22.29 10.56
CA HIS A 82 -5.53 20.90 10.37
C HIS A 82 -6.24 20.68 9.02
N GLN A 83 -7.13 21.60 8.62
CA GLN A 83 -7.86 21.46 7.36
C GLN A 83 -6.93 21.54 6.14
N ALA A 84 -5.89 22.37 6.18
CA ALA A 84 -4.90 22.46 5.11
C ALA A 84 -4.15 21.12 4.94
N TYR A 85 -3.69 20.53 6.04
CA TYR A 85 -3.06 19.21 6.02
C TYR A 85 -3.99 18.11 5.52
N LEU A 86 -5.26 18.11 5.97
CA LEU A 86 -6.24 17.13 5.51
C LEU A 86 -6.52 17.25 4.01
N ASN A 87 -6.64 18.46 3.48
CA ASN A 87 -6.84 18.69 2.05
C ASN A 87 -5.62 18.21 1.24
N GLN A 88 -4.40 18.52 1.71
CA GLN A 88 -3.17 18.05 1.07
C GLN A 88 -3.08 16.52 1.11
N TRP A 89 -3.42 15.90 2.24
CA TRP A 89 -3.48 14.44 2.39
C TRP A 89 -4.44 13.80 1.39
N LYS A 90 -5.67 14.32 1.28
CA LYS A 90 -6.67 13.81 0.33
C LYS A 90 -6.17 13.87 -1.11
N ARG A 91 -5.52 14.97 -1.51
CA ARG A 91 -4.93 15.09 -2.84
C ARG A 91 -3.84 14.05 -3.08
N LEU A 92 -2.94 13.88 -2.11
CA LEU A 92 -1.87 12.89 -2.19
C LEU A 92 -2.41 11.46 -2.29
N CYS A 93 -3.41 11.09 -1.48
CA CYS A 93 -4.01 9.76 -1.52
C CYS A 93 -4.87 9.52 -2.77
N SER A 94 -5.52 10.56 -3.30
CA SER A 94 -6.23 10.48 -4.57
C SER A 94 -5.24 10.19 -5.71
N HIS A 95 -4.12 10.90 -5.74
CA HIS A 95 -3.07 10.69 -6.75
C HIS A 95 -2.39 9.33 -6.63
N LEU A 96 -1.99 8.92 -5.42
CA LEU A 96 -1.21 7.69 -5.22
C LEU A 96 -2.06 6.42 -5.23
N PHE A 97 -3.31 6.49 -4.75
CA PHE A 97 -4.13 5.31 -4.46
C PHE A 97 -5.55 5.39 -5.03
N GLY A 98 -5.94 6.49 -5.69
CA GLY A 98 -7.33 6.70 -6.14
C GLY A 98 -8.32 6.98 -5.00
N ILE A 99 -7.85 7.31 -3.80
CA ILE A 99 -8.70 7.48 -2.60
C ILE A 99 -9.01 8.96 -2.36
N HIS A 100 -10.26 9.34 -2.61
CA HIS A 100 -10.71 10.74 -2.56
C HIS A 100 -11.09 11.23 -1.16
N GLN A 101 -11.55 10.33 -0.29
CA GLN A 101 -11.99 10.65 1.08
C GLN A 101 -11.01 10.12 2.12
N ALA A 102 -9.71 10.29 1.87
CA ALA A 102 -8.67 9.87 2.78
C ALA A 102 -8.70 10.68 4.09
N THR A 103 -8.44 10.01 5.21
CA THR A 103 -8.21 10.63 6.52
C THR A 103 -6.92 10.07 7.13
N PHE A 104 -6.33 10.80 8.07
CA PHE A 104 -5.11 10.33 8.75
C PHE A 104 -5.35 9.10 9.63
N GLU A 105 -6.57 8.90 10.13
CA GLU A 105 -6.94 7.73 10.93
C GLU A 105 -6.85 6.42 10.14
N MET A 106 -6.89 6.49 8.81
CA MET A 106 -6.72 5.33 7.93
C MET A 106 -5.30 4.75 7.99
N LEU A 107 -4.31 5.53 8.45
CA LEU A 107 -2.91 5.10 8.63
C LEU A 107 -2.71 4.25 9.88
N LYS A 108 -3.51 4.48 10.93
CA LYS A 108 -3.29 3.88 12.26
C LYS A 108 -4.03 2.56 12.47
N LYS A 109 -5.13 2.35 11.77
CA LYS A 109 -6.00 1.18 11.96
C LYS A 109 -5.45 -0.12 11.34
N SER A 110 -4.31 -0.08 10.66
CA SER A 110 -3.67 -1.25 10.04
C SER A 110 -2.72 -2.02 10.96
N LEU A 111 -2.46 -1.55 12.19
CA LEU A 111 -1.50 -2.18 13.10
C LEU A 111 -2.10 -3.24 14.03
N GLY A 112 -3.40 -3.53 13.91
CA GLY A 112 -3.99 -4.74 14.49
C GLY A 112 -3.73 -5.95 13.59
N PRO A 113 -3.67 -7.18 14.12
CA PRO A 113 -3.59 -8.38 13.27
C PRO A 113 -4.78 -8.35 12.32
N TYR A 114 -4.53 -8.07 11.04
CA TYR A 114 -5.51 -8.27 9.98
C TYR A 114 -6.00 -9.70 10.12
N LYS A 115 -7.26 -9.87 10.57
CA LYS A 115 -7.94 -11.16 10.51
C LYS A 115 -7.78 -11.65 9.07
N LYS A 116 -7.03 -12.75 8.92
CA LYS A 116 -6.68 -13.44 7.67
C LYS A 116 -7.92 -13.97 6.93
N ASN A 117 -8.82 -13.11 6.49
CA ASN A 117 -10.02 -13.52 5.75
C ASN A 117 -10.06 -13.00 4.30
N PHE A 118 -8.95 -12.45 3.78
CA PHE A 118 -8.91 -11.97 2.39
C PHE A 118 -8.11 -12.88 1.44
N PHE A 119 -7.70 -14.08 1.88
CA PHE A 119 -7.00 -15.02 1.01
C PHE A 119 -7.94 -15.94 0.21
N LEU A 120 -9.26 -15.89 0.42
CA LEU A 120 -10.20 -16.75 -0.30
C LEU A 120 -10.78 -16.15 -1.61
N CYS A 121 -10.56 -14.87 -1.91
CA CYS A 121 -11.18 -14.24 -3.08
C CYS A 121 -10.22 -14.09 -4.29
N PHE A 122 -8.91 -14.29 -4.10
CA PHE A 122 -7.93 -14.14 -5.18
C PHE A 122 -7.51 -15.47 -5.83
N VAL A 123 -7.80 -16.62 -5.21
CA VAL A 123 -7.52 -17.95 -5.80
C VAL A 123 -8.69 -18.46 -6.65
N LEU A 124 -9.88 -17.87 -6.53
CA LEU A 124 -11.07 -18.27 -7.30
C LEU A 124 -11.29 -17.47 -8.59
N THR A 125 -10.47 -16.46 -8.90
CA THR A 125 -10.57 -15.71 -10.16
C THR A 125 -9.50 -16.07 -11.20
N THR A 126 -8.44 -16.80 -10.81
CA THR A 126 -7.44 -17.34 -11.75
C THR A 126 -7.72 -18.78 -12.19
N THR A 127 -8.77 -19.42 -11.67
CA THR A 127 -9.18 -20.78 -12.06
C THR A 127 -10.44 -20.85 -12.94
N TYR A 128 -10.94 -19.72 -13.42
CA TYR A 128 -12.14 -19.66 -14.28
C TYR A 128 -11.91 -18.90 -15.61
N CYS A 129 -10.75 -19.11 -16.23
CA CYS A 129 -10.47 -18.67 -17.60
C CYS A 129 -9.51 -19.64 -18.33
N ASN A 130 -9.69 -20.95 -18.15
CA ASN A 130 -8.94 -21.94 -18.95
C ASN A 130 -9.68 -23.27 -19.14
N THR A 131 -10.98 -23.21 -19.37
CA THR A 131 -11.78 -24.38 -19.77
C THR A 131 -12.86 -23.95 -20.77
N GLN A 132 -12.44 -23.66 -21.99
CA GLN A 132 -13.25 -23.87 -23.18
C GLN A 132 -12.38 -23.69 -24.43
N ILE A 133 -12.05 -24.84 -25.02
CA ILE A 133 -11.81 -25.14 -26.44
C ILE A 133 -10.74 -26.25 -26.52
N CYS A 134 -11.06 -27.29 -27.29
CA CYS A 134 -10.32 -28.54 -27.54
C CYS A 134 -10.56 -29.66 -26.52
N HIS A 135 -11.64 -30.44 -26.72
CA HIS A 135 -11.58 -31.90 -26.91
C HIS A 135 -12.99 -32.50 -27.00
N GLU A 136 -13.58 -32.41 -28.18
CA GLU A 136 -14.43 -33.47 -28.75
C GLU A 136 -13.81 -33.69 -30.13
N ILE A 137 -13.25 -34.86 -30.43
CA ILE A 137 -13.98 -35.93 -31.10
C ILE A 137 -13.34 -37.27 -30.72
N PHE A 138 -14.19 -38.10 -30.11
CA PHE A 138 -14.31 -39.55 -30.24
C PHE A 138 -13.25 -40.34 -31.03
N THR A 139 -12.69 -41.33 -30.35
CA THR A 139 -12.03 -42.52 -30.91
C THR A 139 -12.91 -43.30 -31.89
N PRO A 140 -12.31 -44.03 -32.84
CA PRO A 140 -12.55 -45.46 -32.83
C PRO A 140 -11.28 -46.30 -32.96
N ASN A 141 -11.28 -47.40 -32.20
CA ASN A 141 -10.32 -48.48 -32.21
C ASN A 141 -10.67 -49.45 -33.35
N ILE A 142 -9.87 -49.54 -34.42
CA ILE A 142 -9.89 -50.67 -35.35
C ILE A 142 -8.46 -51.02 -35.78
N SER A 143 -8.14 -52.30 -35.59
CA SER A 143 -6.94 -53.01 -36.03
C SER A 143 -6.76 -52.97 -37.56
N SER A 144 -5.52 -52.83 -38.04
CA SER A 144 -4.91 -53.81 -38.96
C SER A 144 -3.50 -53.42 -39.39
N LYS A 145 -2.69 -54.48 -39.49
CA LYS A 145 -1.36 -54.64 -40.10
C LYS A 145 -1.10 -53.74 -41.31
N SER A 146 0.14 -53.23 -41.43
CA SER A 146 1.12 -53.70 -42.43
C SER A 146 2.27 -52.69 -42.59
N SER A 147 3.37 -53.24 -43.10
CA SER A 147 4.75 -52.77 -43.14
C SER A 147 5.09 -51.82 -44.30
N CYS A 148 6.38 -51.43 -44.34
CA CYS A 148 7.13 -50.78 -45.43
C CYS A 148 6.96 -49.25 -45.50
N SER A 149 7.90 -48.43 -45.96
CA SER A 149 9.36 -48.46 -46.15
C SER A 149 9.68 -47.08 -46.76
N SER A 150 10.86 -46.53 -46.47
CA SER A 150 11.68 -45.65 -47.32
C SER A 150 11.00 -44.62 -48.25
N SER A 151 11.34 -43.34 -48.11
CA SER A 151 12.25 -42.63 -49.03
C SER A 151 12.14 -41.10 -48.89
N SER A 152 13.31 -40.47 -48.90
CA SER A 152 13.57 -39.04 -49.04
C SER A 152 13.18 -38.53 -50.43
N ILE A 153 12.61 -37.32 -50.54
CA ILE A 153 12.75 -36.46 -51.73
C ILE A 153 12.88 -35.00 -51.29
N ILE A 154 13.93 -34.36 -51.78
CA ILE A 154 14.27 -32.93 -51.75
C ILE A 154 13.54 -32.25 -52.92
N LEU A 155 13.08 -31.01 -52.77
CA LEU A 155 13.14 -30.03 -53.87
C LEU A 155 13.11 -28.59 -53.34
N ASN A 156 14.26 -27.92 -53.52
CA ASN A 156 14.42 -26.47 -53.55
C ASN A 156 13.78 -25.92 -54.84
N VAL A 157 13.15 -24.75 -54.74
CA VAL A 157 13.22 -23.67 -55.74
C VAL A 157 13.45 -22.38 -54.97
#